data_AF-D9PL93-F1
#
_entry.id   AF-D9PL93-F1
#
_cell.length_a   1.000
_cell.length_b   1.000
_cell.length_c   1.000
_cell.angle_alpha   90.00
_cell.angle_beta   90.00
_cell.angle_gamma   90.00
#
_symmetry.space_group_name_H-M   'P 1'
#
loop_
_entity.id
_entity.type
_entity.pdbx_description
1 polymer ?
#
loop_
_entity_poly.entity_id
_entity_poly.type
_entity_poly.pdbx_seq_one_letter_code
_entity_poly.pdbx_strand_id
1 'polypeptide(L)' 'MAIDTIAKSGGKVDSMYALLGKYDLVLITDFPTVADVMKASLALNKLTNITFTSFPAVGIDEFDKIT' A
#
# COMPACT_ATOMS: atom_id res chain seq x y z
N MET A 1 -13.76 -1.64 -7.60
CA MET A 1 -13.58 -1.18 -6.19
C MET A 1 -12.08 -1.09 -5.89
N ALA A 2 -11.65 -0.45 -4.79
CA ALA A 2 -10.22 -0.23 -4.51
C ALA A 2 -9.38 -1.52 -4.53
N ILE A 3 -9.95 -2.63 -4.04
CA ILE A 3 -9.34 -3.97 -4.06
C ILE A 3 -9.06 -4.44 -5.49
N ASP A 4 -10.00 -4.25 -6.42
CA ASP A 4 -9.81 -4.65 -7.83
C ASP A 4 -8.69 -3.86 -8.51
N THR A 5 -8.55 -2.58 -8.16
CA THR A 5 -7.49 -1.71 -8.69
C THR A 5 -6.11 -2.17 -8.20
N ILE A 6 -6.03 -2.58 -6.93
CA ILE A 6 -4.81 -3.15 -6.33
C ILE A 6 -4.47 -4.48 -7.01
N ALA A 7 -5.46 -5.37 -7.18
CA ALA A 7 -5.28 -6.66 -7.86
C ALA A 7 -4.82 -6.49 -9.32
N LYS A 8 -5.39 -5.55 -10.08
CA LYS A 8 -4.96 -5.22 -11.44
C LYS A 8 -3.53 -4.69 -11.53
N SER A 9 -3.03 -4.13 -10.44
CA SER A 9 -1.65 -3.64 -10.32
C SER A 9 -0.69 -4.72 -9.82
N GLY A 10 -1.15 -5.97 -9.68
CA GLY A 10 -0.34 -7.10 -9.20
C GLY A 10 -0.24 -7.22 -7.69
N GLY A 11 -1.01 -6.42 -6.94
CA GLY A 11 -1.00 -6.45 -5.47
C GLY A 11 -2.11 -7.29 -4.87
N LYS A 12 -1.93 -7.66 -3.61
CA LYS A 12 -2.94 -8.31 -2.77
C LYS A 12 -3.17 -7.46 -1.53
N VAL A 13 -4.43 -7.36 -1.09
CA VAL A 13 -4.79 -6.68 0.17
C VAL A 13 -4.91 -7.76 1.24
N ASP A 14 -4.13 -7.63 2.32
CA ASP A 14 -4.21 -8.53 3.46
C ASP A 14 -5.17 -8.02 4.52
N SER A 15 -5.16 -6.71 4.76
CA SER A 15 -6.08 -6.06 5.69
C SER A 15 -6.27 -4.58 5.39
N MET A 16 -7.38 -4.02 5.88
CA MET A 16 -7.76 -2.62 5.69
C MET A 16 -8.43 -2.11 6.96
N TYR A 17 -8.06 -0.90 7.40
CA TYR A 17 -8.58 -0.29 8.60
C TYR A 17 -8.92 1.17 8.38
N ALA A 18 -10.01 1.62 8.99
CA ALA A 18 -10.27 3.04 9.20
C ALA A 18 -9.47 3.52 10.41
N LEU A 19 -8.86 4.69 10.29
CA LEU A 19 -8.01 5.27 11.32
C LEU A 19 -8.65 6.55 11.86
N LEU A 20 -8.40 6.82 13.14
CA LEU A 20 -8.73 8.09 13.78
C LEU A 20 -7.41 8.85 13.99
N GLY A 21 -7.08 9.74 13.07
CA GLY A 21 -5.83 10.49 13.12
C GLY A 21 -5.54 11.25 11.82
N LYS A 22 -4.25 11.40 11.51
CA LYS A 22 -3.79 12.15 10.32
C LYS A 22 -4.25 11.52 9.00
N TYR A 23 -4.39 10.21 8.96
CA TYR A 23 -4.84 9.45 7.79
C TYR A 23 -6.22 8.86 8.09
N ASP A 24 -7.07 8.79 7.08
CA ASP A 24 -8.42 8.20 7.21
C ASP A 24 -8.39 6.67 7.09
N LEU A 25 -7.46 6.13 6.30
CA LEU A 25 -7.38 4.72 5.95
C LEU A 25 -5.94 4.23 5.95
N VAL A 26 -5.75 2.97 6.36
CA VAL A 26 -4.52 2.22 6.12
C VAL A 26 -4.85 0.88 5.47
N LEU A 27 -4.01 0.49 4.51
CA LEU A 27 -4.10 -0.76 3.80
C LEU A 27 -2.77 -1.49 4.00
N ILE A 28 -2.83 -2.75 4.42
CA ILE A 28 -1.68 -3.65 4.41
C ILE A 28 -1.77 -4.48 3.13
N THR A 29 -0.75 -4.38 2.31
CA THR A 29 -0.75 -4.93 0.96
C THR A 29 0.59 -5.54 0.59
N ASP A 30 0.55 -6.70 -0.03
CA ASP A 30 1.69 -7.35 -0.65
C ASP A 30 1.76 -6.99 -2.13
N PHE A 31 2.94 -6.56 -2.58
CA PHE A 31 3.25 -6.30 -3.98
C PHE A 31 4.59 -6.94 -4.37
N PRO A 32 4.76 -7.41 -5.62
CA PRO A 32 6.01 -7.99 -6.08
C PRO A 32 7.18 -6.99 -6.09
N THR A 33 6.90 -5.73 -6.44
CA THR A 33 7.92 -4.69 -6.55
C THR A 33 7.39 -3.33 -6.11
N VAL A 34 8.30 -2.42 -5.74
CA VAL A 34 7.96 -1.01 -5.45
C VAL A 34 7.34 -0.31 -6.67
N ALA A 35 7.72 -0.70 -7.89
CA ALA A 35 7.13 -0.16 -9.10
C ALA A 35 5.63 -0.48 -9.23
N ASP A 36 5.22 -1.66 -8.78
CA ASP A 36 3.81 -2.08 -8.78
C ASP A 36 3.00 -1.35 -7.71
N VAL A 37 3.61 -1.07 -6.55
CA VAL A 37 3.04 -0.18 -5.52
C VAL A 37 2.79 1.22 -6.11
N MET A 38 3.77 1.79 -6.82
CA MET A 38 3.61 3.11 -7.44
C MET A 38 2.47 3.15 -8.47
N LYS A 39 2.35 2.10 -9.31
CA LYS A 39 1.22 1.97 -10.25
C LYS A 39 -0.12 1.93 -9.52
N ALA A 40 -0.22 1.13 -8.45
CA ALA A 40 -1.43 1.04 -7.64
C ALA A 40 -1.79 2.39 -7.01
N SER A 41 -0.83 3.11 -6.41
CA SER A 41 -1.07 4.42 -5.81
C SER A 41 -1.57 5.45 -6.82
N LEU A 42 -1.01 5.47 -8.04
CA LEU A 42 -1.48 6.35 -9.12
C LEU A 42 -2.89 5.98 -9.60
N ALA A 43 -3.18 4.68 -9.74
CA ALA A 43 -4.49 4.20 -10.17
C ALA A 43 -5.57 4.48 -9.11
N LEU A 44 -5.27 4.27 -7.83
CA LEU A 44 -6.16 4.59 -6.72
C LEU A 44 -6.39 6.09 -6.60
N ASN A 45 -5.35 6.92 -6.78
CA ASN A 45 -5.50 8.36 -6.81
C ASN A 45 -6.44 8.80 -7.94
N LYS A 46 -6.24 8.30 -9.17
CA LYS A 46 -7.15 8.61 -10.29
C LYS A 46 -8.59 8.17 -10.05
N LEU A 47 -8.79 7.06 -9.34
CA LEU A 47 -10.12 6.51 -9.06
C LEU A 47 -10.86 7.24 -7.93
N THR A 48 -10.13 7.64 -6.89
CA THR A 48 -10.72 8.12 -5.62
C THR A 48 -10.45 9.59 -5.33
N ASN A 49 -9.53 10.21 -6.08
CA ASN A 49 -8.94 11.52 -5.82
C ASN A 49 -8.23 11.65 -4.46
N ILE A 50 -7.87 10.51 -3.83
CA ILE A 50 -7.14 10.44 -2.56
C ILE A 50 -5.65 10.27 -2.86
N THR A 51 -4.79 11.00 -2.17
CA THR A 51 -3.33 10.81 -2.24
C THR A 51 -2.92 9.69 -1.30
N PHE A 52 -2.29 8.64 -1.85
CA PHE A 52 -1.79 7.51 -1.07
C PHE A 52 -0.30 7.71 -0.77
N THR A 53 0.08 7.47 0.49
CA THR A 53 1.49 7.39 0.91
C THR A 53 1.81 5.93 1.21
N SER A 54 2.81 5.37 0.54
CA SER A 54 3.20 3.97 0.69
C SER A 54 4.46 3.86 1.54
N PHE A 55 4.46 2.91 2.48
CA PHE A 55 5.59 2.62 3.35
C PHE A 55 6.02 1.17 3.12
N PRO A 56 7.14 0.91 2.40
CA PRO A 56 7.65 -0.44 2.27
C PRO A 56 7.95 -1.02 3.66
N ALA A 57 7.35 -2.16 3.97
CA ALA A 57 7.66 -2.88 5.19
C ALA A 57 9.04 -3.54 5.05
N VAL A 58 9.90 -3.32 6.03
CA VAL A 58 11.20 -3.99 6.15
C VAL A 58 11.08 -5.02 7.27
N GLY A 59 11.54 -6.25 7.03
CA GLY A 59 11.51 -7.30 8.04
C GLY A 59 12.42 -6.96 9.22
N ILE A 60 11.99 -7.29 10.44
CA ILE A 60 12.75 -6.98 11.65
C ILE A 60 14.15 -7.60 11.62
N ASP A 61 14.27 -8.84 11.16
CA ASP A 61 15.55 -9.55 11.03
C ASP A 61 16.52 -8.89 10.02
N GLU A 62 15.99 -8.19 9.02
CA GLU A 62 16.81 -7.44 8.05
C GLU A 62 17.24 -6.10 8.63
N PHE A 63 16.30 -5.41 9.29
CA PHE A 63 16.58 -4.14 9.95
C PHE A 63 17.65 -4.29 11.04
N ASP A 64 17.56 -5.33 11.87
CA ASP A 64 18.50 -5.57 12.97
C ASP A 64 19.93 -5.86 12.49
N LYS A 65 20.12 -6.35 11.26
CA LYS A 65 21.45 -6.61 10.68
C LYS A 65 22.20 -5.35 10.24
N ILE A 66 21.49 -4.22 10.12
CA ILE A 66 22.05 -2.96 9.64
C ILE A 66 22.66 -2.14 10.79
N THR A 67 22.33 -2.47 12.04
CA THR A 67 22.80 -1.78 13.26
C THR A 67 23.92 -2.57 13.93
#